data_AF-A0AAV0WPN3-F1
#
_entry.id   AF-A0AAV0WPN3-F1
#
_cell.length_a   1.000
_cell.length_b   1.000
_cell.length_c   1.000
_cell.angle_alpha   90.00
_cell.angle_beta   90.00
_cell.angle_gamma   90.00
#
_symmetry.space_group_name_H-M   'P 1'
#
loop_
_entity.id
_entity.type
_entity.pdbx_description
1 polymer ?
#
loop_
_entity_poly.entity_id
_entity_poly.type
_entity_poly.pdbx_seq_one_letter_code
_entity_poly.pdbx_strand_id
1 'polypeptide(L)'
;MIVEWVPCQPTSDFLPNKEFLKDKDGRHFHAGWYYRTHTDGTKTRRNWLTYSPSLNKIFCLDCILLGRKTAKAWVKDGFSHWKNMGIAVINHETTNAHIEASLKIKLRESVLPLIPSLEVNRKSSVALNREIVKQLIDITVFLGRHCLPLRGHRERWTDQLKGNFKDLVLLLSEHSPALASHVSTLKLKGRKDTSFISWDRQNLLIESVSEYISQFTNCSI
;
A
#
# COMPACT_ATOMS: atom_id res chain seq x y z
N MET A 1 -3.34 -25.02 9.51
CA MET A 1 -4.29 -24.32 10.41
C MET A 1 -3.54 -23.43 11.43
N ILE A 2 -2.56 -22.61 10.99
CA ILE A 2 -1.76 -21.68 11.83
C ILE A 2 -1.60 -20.29 11.15
N VAL A 3 -2.16 -20.09 9.94
CA VAL A 3 -1.71 -19.02 9.03
C VAL A 3 -2.48 -17.68 9.18
N GLU A 4 -3.56 -17.62 9.96
CA GLU A 4 -4.37 -16.39 10.09
C GLU A 4 -4.07 -15.53 11.32
N TRP A 5 -3.26 -16.02 12.26
CA TRP A 5 -3.03 -15.32 13.52
C TRP A 5 -1.59 -14.82 13.61
N VAL A 6 -1.45 -13.53 13.98
CA VAL A 6 -0.27 -12.97 14.68
C VAL A 6 0.25 -14.02 15.66
N PRO A 7 1.57 -14.14 15.90
CA PRO A 7 2.16 -15.22 16.69
C PRO A 7 1.29 -15.63 17.87
N CYS A 8 0.82 -16.88 17.83
CA CYS A 8 -0.15 -17.38 18.80
C CYS A 8 0.58 -17.58 20.13
N GLN A 9 0.52 -16.54 20.96
CA GLN A 9 1.16 -16.47 22.27
C GLN A 9 0.10 -16.43 23.38
N PRO A 10 -0.69 -17.52 23.55
CA PRO A 10 -1.71 -17.54 24.58
C PRO A 10 -1.06 -17.40 25.96
N THR A 11 -1.59 -16.50 26.78
CA THR A 11 -1.34 -16.51 28.22
C THR A 11 -2.21 -17.56 28.89
N SER A 12 -1.87 -17.91 30.13
CA SER A 12 -2.62 -18.88 30.95
C SER A 12 -4.12 -18.59 30.94
N ASP A 13 -4.52 -17.32 30.95
CA ASP A 13 -5.92 -16.89 31.02
C ASP A 13 -6.78 -17.33 29.82
N PHE A 14 -6.16 -17.60 28.67
CA PHE A 14 -6.85 -18.03 27.44
C PHE A 14 -6.87 -19.55 27.25
N LEU A 15 -6.38 -20.32 28.22
CA LEU A 15 -6.32 -21.78 28.15
C LEU A 15 -7.50 -22.45 28.90
N PRO A 16 -7.94 -23.64 28.45
CA PRO A 16 -8.84 -24.47 29.24
C PRO A 16 -8.22 -24.73 30.62
N ASN A 17 -8.98 -24.48 31.69
CA ASN A 17 -8.54 -24.58 33.10
C ASN A 17 -7.46 -23.59 33.54
N LYS A 18 -7.16 -22.56 32.74
CA LYS A 18 -6.13 -21.53 33.03
C LYS A 18 -4.71 -22.07 33.25
N GLU A 19 -4.43 -23.30 32.81
CA GLU A 19 -3.14 -23.95 33.01
C GLU A 19 -2.56 -24.48 31.69
N PHE A 20 -1.23 -24.49 31.59
CA PHE A 20 -0.53 -25.15 30.49
C PHE A 20 -0.48 -26.66 30.73
N LEU A 21 -0.67 -27.44 29.66
CA LEU A 21 -0.64 -28.89 29.72
C LEU A 21 0.73 -29.40 30.20
N LYS A 22 0.71 -30.23 31.25
CA LYS A 22 1.90 -30.86 31.80
C LYS A 22 2.30 -32.08 30.98
N ASP A 23 3.60 -32.27 30.80
CA ASP A 23 4.21 -33.46 30.23
C ASP A 23 4.24 -34.60 31.27
N LYS A 24 4.69 -35.80 30.88
CA LYS A 24 4.82 -36.99 31.72
C LYS A 24 5.64 -36.75 33.00
N ASP A 25 6.57 -35.80 32.95
CA ASP A 25 7.42 -35.39 34.07
C ASP A 25 6.83 -34.24 34.92
N GLY A 26 5.57 -33.83 34.68
CA GLY A 26 4.92 -32.71 35.37
C GLY A 26 5.36 -31.31 34.92
N ARG A 27 6.28 -31.21 33.94
CA ARG A 27 6.77 -29.94 33.38
C ARG A 27 5.82 -29.39 32.33
N HIS A 28 5.74 -28.07 32.18
CA HIS A 28 4.85 -27.43 31.22
C HIS A 28 5.51 -26.22 30.56
N PHE A 29 4.82 -25.64 29.58
CA PHE A 29 5.22 -24.40 28.94
C PHE A 29 5.14 -23.21 29.91
N HIS A 30 6.16 -22.36 29.93
CA HIS A 30 6.13 -21.11 30.69
C HIS A 30 6.02 -19.89 29.77
N ALA A 31 4.99 -19.05 29.97
CA ALA A 31 4.80 -17.81 29.20
C ALA A 31 5.99 -16.82 29.32
N GLY A 32 6.81 -16.95 30.37
CA GLY A 32 8.06 -16.19 30.49
C GLY A 32 9.04 -16.43 29.33
N TRP A 33 8.96 -17.56 28.63
CA TRP A 33 9.80 -17.86 27.47
C TRP A 33 9.50 -16.99 26.25
N TYR A 34 8.36 -16.30 26.21
CA TYR A 34 8.09 -15.27 25.21
C TYR A 34 9.01 -14.05 25.36
N TYR A 35 9.77 -13.93 26.45
CA TYR A 35 10.64 -12.78 26.69
C TYR A 35 12.10 -13.23 26.85
N ARG A 36 13.00 -12.47 26.21
CA ARG A 36 14.44 -12.54 26.45
C ARG A 36 14.81 -11.45 27.42
N THR A 37 15.46 -11.80 28.53
CA THR A 37 16.06 -10.83 29.45
C THR A 37 17.51 -10.62 29.07
N HIS A 38 17.89 -9.37 28.86
CA HIS A 38 19.27 -8.97 28.57
C HIS A 38 20.05 -8.70 29.86
N THR A 39 21.37 -8.54 29.75
CA THR A 39 22.27 -8.29 30.88
C THR A 39 21.99 -6.97 31.60
N ASP A 40 21.37 -6.01 30.90
CA ASP A 40 20.93 -4.71 31.42
C ASP A 40 19.55 -4.78 32.13
N GLY A 41 18.94 -5.97 32.23
CA GLY A 41 17.61 -6.16 32.81
C GLY A 41 16.45 -5.86 31.87
N THR A 42 16.70 -5.35 30.66
CA THR A 42 15.65 -5.10 29.66
C THR A 42 15.07 -6.42 29.15
N LYS A 43 13.75 -6.42 28.88
CA LYS A 43 13.04 -7.58 28.35
C LYS A 43 12.62 -7.31 26.91
N THR A 44 13.12 -8.11 25.97
CA THR A 44 12.67 -8.08 24.57
C THR A 44 11.71 -9.23 24.31
N ARG A 45 10.55 -8.93 23.73
CA ARG A 45 9.57 -9.95 23.34
C ARG A 45 10.04 -10.70 22.10
N ARG A 46 9.95 -12.04 22.15
CA ARG A 46 10.18 -12.94 21.02
C ARG A 46 8.91 -13.06 20.21
N ASN A 47 8.71 -12.19 19.24
CA ASN A 47 7.51 -12.25 18.38
C ASN A 47 7.41 -13.58 17.62
N TRP A 48 8.54 -14.17 17.21
CA TRP A 48 8.56 -15.41 16.43
C TRP A 48 8.09 -16.67 17.20
N LEU A 49 8.12 -16.68 18.54
CA LEU A 49 7.87 -17.88 19.35
C LEU A 49 6.37 -18.09 19.53
N THR A 50 5.84 -19.23 19.08
CA THR A 50 4.39 -19.54 19.13
C THR A 50 4.16 -20.85 19.88
N TYR A 51 3.14 -20.91 20.74
CA TYR A 51 2.75 -22.13 21.44
C TYR A 51 1.39 -22.62 20.94
N SER A 52 1.27 -23.93 20.69
CA SER A 52 0.02 -24.58 20.31
C SER A 52 -0.56 -25.33 21.51
N PRO A 53 -1.68 -24.87 22.09
CA PRO A 53 -2.33 -25.56 23.21
C PRO A 53 -2.81 -26.97 22.86
N SER A 54 -3.32 -27.17 21.64
CA SER A 54 -3.84 -28.46 21.18
C SER A 54 -2.74 -29.53 21.04
N LEU A 55 -1.53 -29.13 20.65
CA LEU A 55 -0.41 -30.04 20.45
C LEU A 55 0.57 -30.07 21.63
N ASN A 56 0.40 -29.18 22.62
CA ASN A 56 1.33 -28.93 23.70
C ASN A 56 2.79 -28.77 23.20
N LYS A 57 2.97 -27.94 22.18
CA LYS A 57 4.25 -27.78 21.45
C LYS A 57 4.49 -26.34 21.03
N ILE A 58 5.76 -25.98 20.92
CA ILE A 58 6.21 -24.67 20.45
C ILE A 58 6.69 -24.75 19.00
N PHE A 59 6.46 -23.67 18.28
CA PHE A 59 6.90 -23.45 16.92
C PHE A 59 7.55 -22.07 16.76
N CYS A 60 8.35 -21.93 15.70
CA CYS A 60 8.86 -20.63 15.25
C CYS A 60 8.08 -20.17 14.03
N LEU A 61 7.28 -19.11 14.20
CA LEU A 61 6.45 -18.55 13.14
C LEU A 61 7.30 -18.04 11.97
N ASP A 62 8.39 -17.32 12.27
CA ASP A 62 9.27 -16.77 11.24
C ASP A 62 9.86 -17.88 10.36
N CYS A 63 10.31 -18.97 10.99
CA CYS A 63 10.81 -20.16 10.31
C CYS A 63 9.73 -20.95 9.57
N ILE A 64 8.49 -20.96 10.05
CA ILE A 64 7.34 -21.55 9.33
C ILE A 64 7.06 -20.77 8.05
N LEU A 65 7.04 -19.44 8.14
CA LEU A 65 6.63 -18.58 7.03
C LEU A 65 7.72 -18.44 5.97
N LEU A 66 8.97 -18.18 6.39
CA LEU A 66 10.06 -17.79 5.48
C LEU A 66 11.37 -18.57 5.68
N GLY A 67 11.37 -19.57 6.57
CA GLY A 67 12.55 -20.38 6.86
C GLY A 67 12.95 -21.28 5.70
N ARG A 68 14.26 -21.34 5.42
CA ARG A 68 14.87 -22.32 4.50
C ARG A 68 15.84 -23.18 5.31
N LYS A 69 15.77 -24.51 5.14
CA LYS A 69 16.63 -25.47 5.86
C LYS A 69 16.56 -25.36 7.39
N THR A 70 15.41 -24.95 7.92
CA THR A 70 15.14 -24.89 9.36
C THR A 70 14.92 -26.28 9.93
N ALA A 71 15.35 -26.51 11.18
CA ALA A 71 15.15 -27.79 11.84
C ALA A 71 13.65 -28.09 11.99
N LYS A 72 13.23 -29.31 11.62
CA LYS A 72 11.81 -29.72 11.62
C LYS A 72 11.14 -29.56 13.00
N ALA A 73 11.91 -29.67 14.08
CA ALA A 73 11.47 -29.44 15.45
C ALA A 73 10.84 -28.05 15.69
N TRP A 74 11.20 -27.03 14.91
CA TRP A 74 10.66 -25.67 15.08
C TRP A 74 9.54 -25.32 14.09
N VAL A 75 9.24 -26.21 13.14
CA VAL A 75 8.35 -25.90 12.01
C VAL A 75 7.24 -26.93 11.86
N LYS A 76 7.59 -28.22 11.74
CA LYS A 76 6.62 -29.30 11.47
C LYS A 76 6.31 -30.12 12.71
N ASP A 77 7.35 -30.58 13.39
CA ASP A 77 7.19 -31.56 14.47
C ASP A 77 6.84 -30.89 15.80
N GLY A 78 7.25 -29.63 15.97
CA GLY A 78 7.09 -28.83 17.18
C GLY A 78 8.03 -29.26 18.31
N PHE A 79 8.40 -28.31 19.17
CA PHE A 79 9.30 -28.54 20.29
C PHE A 79 8.52 -28.65 21.61
N SER A 80 8.75 -29.73 22.37
CA SER A 80 8.10 -29.99 23.67
C SER A 80 9.06 -30.41 24.79
N HIS A 81 10.38 -30.33 24.58
CA HIS A 81 11.36 -30.71 25.61
C HIS A 81 11.61 -29.58 26.61
N TRP A 82 10.70 -29.45 27.57
CA TRP A 82 10.66 -28.32 28.52
C TRP A 82 11.92 -28.14 29.37
N LYS A 83 12.60 -29.25 29.75
CA LYS A 83 13.82 -29.22 30.58
C LYS A 83 14.92 -28.34 29.98
N ASN A 84 15.12 -28.44 28.67
CA ASN A 84 16.20 -27.77 27.95
C ASN A 84 15.68 -26.62 27.08
N MET A 85 14.45 -26.16 27.34
CA MET A 85 13.80 -25.15 26.51
C MET A 85 14.63 -23.88 26.38
N GLY A 86 15.11 -23.33 27.51
CA GLY A 86 15.85 -22.07 27.50
C GLY A 86 17.08 -22.11 26.57
N ILE A 87 17.87 -23.19 26.67
CA ILE A 87 19.05 -23.42 25.82
C ILE A 87 18.62 -23.64 24.36
N ALA A 88 17.57 -24.42 24.13
CA ALA A 88 17.07 -24.70 22.79
C ALA A 88 16.58 -23.44 22.07
N VAL A 89 15.88 -22.53 22.77
CA VAL A 89 15.46 -21.22 22.23
C VAL A 89 16.67 -20.40 21.82
N ILE A 90 17.69 -20.30 22.68
CA ILE A 90 18.90 -19.51 22.42
C ILE A 90 19.66 -20.08 21.21
N ASN A 91 19.79 -21.41 21.15
CA ASN A 91 20.45 -22.07 20.02
C ASN A 91 19.67 -21.89 18.72
N HIS A 92 18.33 -21.89 18.79
CA HIS A 92 17.50 -21.67 17.61
C HIS A 92 17.57 -20.22 17.10
N GLU A 93 17.43 -19.24 18.01
CA GLU A 93 17.41 -17.82 17.65
C GLU A 93 18.75 -17.33 17.08
N THR A 94 19.85 -18.06 17.34
CA THR A 94 21.19 -17.80 16.79
C THR A 94 21.48 -18.56 15.49
N THR A 95 20.58 -19.42 15.02
CA THR A 95 20.78 -20.10 13.72
C THR A 95 20.62 -19.14 12.55
N ASN A 96 21.46 -19.30 11.51
CA ASN A 96 21.36 -18.53 10.27
C ASN A 96 19.96 -18.63 9.64
N ALA A 97 19.36 -19.83 9.65
CA ALA A 97 18.05 -20.07 9.08
C ALA A 97 16.94 -19.28 9.81
N HIS A 98 17.04 -19.13 11.12
CA HIS A 98 16.16 -18.26 11.90
C HIS A 98 16.43 -16.79 11.60
N ILE A 99 17.68 -16.34 11.73
CA ILE A 99 18.08 -14.94 11.54
C ILE A 99 17.64 -14.43 10.18
N GLU A 100 17.86 -15.19 9.11
CA GLU A 100 17.43 -14.82 7.76
C GLU A 100 15.91 -14.71 7.63
N ALA A 101 15.16 -15.63 8.25
CA ALA A 101 13.71 -15.62 8.19
C ALA A 101 13.13 -14.41 8.95
N SER A 102 13.62 -14.18 10.18
CA SER A 102 13.23 -13.06 11.02
C SER A 102 13.60 -11.71 10.41
N LEU A 103 14.77 -11.63 9.75
CA LEU A 103 15.16 -10.42 9.02
C LEU A 103 14.22 -10.16 7.84
N LYS A 104 13.85 -11.19 7.06
CA LYS A 104 12.90 -11.03 5.94
C LYS A 104 11.53 -10.56 6.40
N ILE A 105 11.04 -11.04 7.56
CA ILE A 105 9.77 -10.56 8.13
C ILE A 105 9.89 -9.10 8.54
N LYS A 106 10.90 -8.73 9.32
CA LYS A 106 11.13 -7.34 9.75
C LYS A 106 11.30 -6.38 8.56
N LEU A 107 12.04 -6.80 7.53
CA LEU A 107 12.17 -6.02 6.30
C LEU A 107 10.82 -5.84 5.63
N ARG A 108 10.00 -6.89 5.52
CA ARG A 108 8.63 -6.76 4.98
C ARG A 108 7.78 -5.81 5.83
N GLU A 109 7.83 -5.89 7.15
CA GLU A 109 7.14 -4.96 8.05
C GLU A 109 7.59 -3.50 7.84
N SER A 110 8.88 -3.27 7.63
CA SER A 110 9.42 -1.93 7.36
C SER A 110 9.17 -1.42 5.93
N VAL A 111 9.07 -2.31 4.94
CA VAL A 111 8.88 -1.99 3.50
C VAL A 111 7.40 -2.05 3.10
N LEU A 112 6.52 -2.47 4.01
CA LEU A 112 5.07 -2.48 3.84
C LEU A 112 4.38 -1.12 3.61
N PRO A 113 4.97 0.09 3.81
CA PRO A 113 4.31 1.28 3.27
C PRO A 113 4.34 1.33 1.73
N LEU A 114 4.95 0.39 1.00
CA LEU A 114 4.91 0.43 -0.47
C LEU A 114 3.47 0.38 -1.01
N ILE A 115 2.62 -0.54 -0.55
CA ILE A 115 1.22 -0.64 -1.03
C ILE A 115 0.42 0.62 -0.64
N PRO A 116 0.41 1.07 0.64
CA PRO A 116 -0.19 2.34 1.01
C PRO A 116 0.36 3.54 0.23
N SER A 117 1.67 3.61 -0.01
CA SER A 117 2.30 4.71 -0.75
C SER A 117 1.90 4.72 -2.22
N LEU A 118 1.83 3.54 -2.85
CA LEU A 118 1.32 3.40 -4.22
C LEU A 118 -0.15 3.85 -4.28
N GLU A 119 -0.95 3.50 -3.30
CA GLU A 119 -2.36 3.90 -3.23
C GLU A 119 -2.53 5.41 -3.00
N VAL A 120 -1.71 6.00 -2.13
CA VAL A 120 -1.67 7.47 -1.94
C VAL A 120 -1.27 8.18 -3.23
N ASN A 121 -0.23 7.70 -3.91
CA ASN A 121 0.19 8.25 -5.20
C ASN A 121 -0.91 8.13 -6.25
N ARG A 122 -1.57 6.96 -6.35
CA ARG A 122 -2.69 6.74 -7.26
C ARG A 122 -3.84 7.71 -6.99
N LYS A 123 -4.23 7.86 -5.72
CA LYS A 123 -5.29 8.82 -5.31
C LYS A 123 -4.89 10.26 -5.64
N SER A 124 -3.65 10.63 -5.39
CA SER A 124 -3.11 11.96 -5.71
C SER A 124 -3.16 12.23 -7.21
N SER A 125 -2.73 11.28 -8.05
CA SER A 125 -2.83 11.40 -9.52
C SER A 125 -4.28 11.52 -10.00
N VAL A 126 -5.22 10.76 -9.43
CA VAL A 126 -6.65 10.87 -9.75
C VAL A 126 -7.19 12.25 -9.36
N ALA A 127 -6.84 12.76 -8.19
CA ALA A 127 -7.26 14.09 -7.74
C ALA A 127 -6.71 15.19 -8.65
N LEU A 128 -5.42 15.12 -9.02
CA LEU A 128 -4.79 16.04 -9.94
C LEU A 128 -5.47 16.03 -11.32
N ASN A 129 -5.74 14.84 -11.87
CA ASN A 129 -6.40 14.71 -13.17
C ASN A 129 -7.84 15.28 -13.14
N ARG A 130 -8.58 15.05 -12.04
CA ARG A 130 -9.93 15.63 -11.88
C ARG A 130 -9.88 17.15 -11.85
N GLU A 131 -8.90 17.73 -11.16
CA GLU A 131 -8.74 19.18 -11.10
C GLU A 131 -8.41 19.78 -12.47
N ILE A 132 -7.51 19.14 -13.22
CA ILE A 132 -7.18 19.54 -14.60
C ILE A 132 -8.44 19.47 -15.48
N VAL A 133 -9.14 18.34 -15.50
CA VAL A 133 -10.33 18.14 -16.35
C VAL A 133 -11.44 19.13 -15.99
N LYS A 134 -11.66 19.41 -14.71
CA LYS A 134 -12.62 20.42 -14.27
C LYS A 134 -12.31 21.79 -14.88
N GLN A 135 -11.07 22.25 -14.79
CA GLN A 135 -10.68 23.53 -15.36
C GLN A 135 -10.84 23.55 -16.90
N LEU A 136 -10.57 22.43 -17.59
CA LEU A 136 -10.79 22.32 -19.03
C LEU A 136 -12.29 22.34 -19.41
N ILE A 137 -13.16 21.76 -18.59
CA ILE A 137 -14.62 21.83 -18.74
C ILE A 137 -15.08 23.29 -18.56
N ASP A 138 -14.60 23.96 -17.51
CA ASP A 138 -14.96 25.36 -17.23
C ASP A 138 -14.61 26.27 -18.42
N ILE A 139 -13.43 26.08 -19.04
CA ILE A 139 -13.03 26.80 -20.26
C ILE A 139 -13.97 26.47 -21.43
N THR A 140 -14.28 25.19 -21.64
CA THR A 140 -15.19 24.74 -22.71
C THR A 140 -16.57 25.40 -22.57
N VAL A 141 -17.14 25.37 -21.36
CA VAL A 141 -18.45 25.95 -21.05
C VAL A 141 -18.42 27.47 -21.19
N PHE A 142 -17.36 28.13 -20.73
CA PHE A 142 -17.17 29.57 -20.91
C PHE A 142 -17.19 29.96 -22.39
N LEU A 143 -16.37 29.31 -23.21
CA LEU A 143 -16.30 29.59 -24.65
C LEU A 143 -17.64 29.31 -25.35
N GLY A 144 -18.30 28.21 -25.00
CA GLY A 144 -19.64 27.87 -25.52
C GLY A 144 -20.70 28.92 -25.17
N ARG A 145 -20.74 29.37 -23.91
CA ARG A 145 -21.69 30.41 -23.45
C ARG A 145 -21.49 31.75 -24.14
N HIS A 146 -20.25 32.10 -24.47
CA HIS A 146 -19.91 33.35 -25.14
C HIS A 146 -19.88 33.22 -26.68
N CYS A 147 -20.27 32.08 -27.23
CA CYS A 147 -20.21 31.80 -28.68
C CYS A 147 -18.82 32.05 -29.28
N LEU A 148 -17.76 31.81 -28.49
CA LEU A 148 -16.38 32.01 -28.93
C LEU A 148 -15.85 30.74 -29.59
N PRO A 149 -15.15 30.85 -30.73
CA PRO A 149 -14.54 29.68 -31.36
C PRO A 149 -13.49 29.09 -30.42
N LEU A 150 -13.54 27.78 -30.19
CA LEU A 150 -12.58 27.11 -29.31
C LEU A 150 -11.18 27.03 -29.95
N ARG A 151 -11.13 26.96 -31.28
CA ARG A 151 -9.93 26.66 -32.06
C ARG A 151 -9.41 27.85 -32.85
N GLY A 152 -8.10 27.83 -33.07
CA GLY A 152 -7.41 28.75 -33.97
C GLY A 152 -7.03 28.07 -35.29
N HIS A 153 -6.66 28.86 -36.30
CA HIS A 153 -6.08 28.33 -37.53
C HIS A 153 -4.73 27.61 -37.29
N ARG A 154 -4.00 28.04 -36.24
CA ARG A 154 -2.76 27.43 -35.78
C ARG A 154 -2.81 27.27 -34.27
N GLU A 155 -2.29 26.15 -33.75
CA GLU A 155 -2.37 25.79 -32.34
C GLU A 155 -1.07 25.16 -31.81
N ARG A 156 0.06 25.38 -32.48
CA ARG A 156 1.36 24.86 -32.02
C ARG A 156 1.77 25.61 -30.76
N TRP A 157 2.54 24.95 -29.90
CA TRP A 157 3.04 25.59 -28.67
C TRP A 157 3.91 26.82 -28.93
N THR A 158 4.50 26.91 -30.11
CA THR A 158 5.36 28.01 -30.57
C THR A 158 4.59 29.18 -31.21
N ASP A 159 3.30 29.01 -31.53
CA ASP A 159 2.52 30.04 -32.21
C ASP A 159 2.15 31.16 -31.24
N GLN A 160 2.07 32.41 -31.72
CA GLN A 160 1.71 33.56 -30.89
C GLN A 160 0.28 33.43 -30.35
N LEU A 161 -0.67 33.14 -31.24
CA LEU A 161 -2.05 32.81 -30.92
C LEU A 161 -2.29 31.33 -31.20
N LYS A 162 -2.88 30.61 -30.25
CA LYS A 162 -3.01 29.15 -30.29
C LYS A 162 -4.47 28.69 -30.25
N GLY A 163 -5.40 29.62 -30.47
CA GLY A 163 -6.84 29.42 -30.32
C GLY A 163 -7.31 29.74 -28.90
N ASN A 164 -8.55 30.22 -28.79
CA ASN A 164 -9.08 30.74 -27.53
C ASN A 164 -9.02 29.72 -26.39
N PHE A 165 -9.30 28.44 -26.67
CA PHE A 165 -9.22 27.40 -25.65
C PHE A 165 -7.81 27.23 -25.11
N LYS A 166 -6.83 27.08 -25.99
CA LYS A 166 -5.45 26.80 -25.59
C LYS A 166 -4.79 28.02 -24.95
N ASP A 167 -5.09 29.22 -25.42
CA ASP A 167 -4.60 30.45 -24.82
C ASP A 167 -5.22 30.69 -23.43
N LEU A 168 -6.52 30.36 -23.22
CA LEU A 168 -7.12 30.37 -21.88
C LEU A 168 -6.52 29.32 -20.94
N VAL A 169 -6.21 28.11 -21.45
CA VAL A 169 -5.49 27.10 -20.67
C VAL A 169 -4.13 27.63 -20.21
N LEU A 170 -3.39 28.31 -21.09
CA LEU A 170 -2.10 28.91 -20.75
C LEU A 170 -2.26 30.01 -19.69
N LEU A 171 -3.24 30.90 -19.84
CA LEU A 171 -3.54 31.96 -18.86
C LEU A 171 -3.90 31.38 -17.48
N LEU A 172 -4.76 30.36 -17.43
CA LEU A 172 -5.14 29.72 -16.17
C LEU A 172 -3.99 28.93 -15.55
N SER A 173 -3.06 28.41 -16.37
CA SER A 173 -1.87 27.73 -15.87
C SER A 173 -0.94 28.64 -15.08
N GLU A 174 -1.00 29.96 -15.27
CA GLU A 174 -0.24 30.92 -14.44
C GLU A 174 -0.75 30.98 -12.99
N HIS A 175 -2.00 30.59 -12.77
CA HIS A 175 -2.70 30.70 -11.48
C HIS A 175 -3.04 29.33 -10.87
N SER A 176 -2.90 28.25 -11.64
CA SER A 176 -3.27 26.88 -11.26
C SER A 176 -2.04 25.97 -11.30
N PRO A 177 -1.49 25.55 -10.15
CA PRO A 177 -0.33 24.65 -10.10
C PRO A 177 -0.59 23.33 -10.83
N ALA A 178 -1.83 22.84 -10.80
CA ALA A 178 -2.25 21.62 -11.49
C ALA A 178 -2.12 21.75 -13.02
N LEU A 179 -2.66 22.83 -13.60
CA LEU A 179 -2.52 23.11 -15.02
C LEU A 179 -1.08 23.44 -15.41
N ALA A 180 -0.35 24.22 -14.58
CA ALA A 180 1.05 24.56 -14.82
C ALA A 180 1.92 23.31 -15.00
N SER A 181 1.78 22.35 -14.07
CA SER A 181 2.48 21.08 -14.11
C SER A 181 2.10 20.25 -15.35
N HIS A 182 0.80 20.19 -15.67
CA HIS A 182 0.29 19.45 -16.83
C HIS A 182 0.79 20.03 -18.16
N VAL A 183 0.69 21.35 -18.35
CA VAL A 183 1.16 22.05 -19.55
C VAL A 183 2.66 21.88 -19.74
N SER A 184 3.44 21.98 -18.66
CA SER A 184 4.89 21.78 -18.70
C SER A 184 5.24 20.35 -19.15
N THR A 185 4.54 19.36 -18.60
CA THR A 185 4.70 17.95 -18.98
C THR A 185 4.37 17.72 -20.45
N LEU A 186 3.30 18.33 -20.96
CA LEU A 186 2.91 18.22 -22.37
C LEU A 186 3.90 18.86 -23.33
N LYS A 187 4.49 20.01 -22.96
CA LYS A 187 5.53 20.65 -23.74
C LYS A 187 6.79 19.77 -23.83
N LEU A 188 7.13 19.04 -22.76
CA LEU A 188 8.29 18.16 -22.71
C LEU A 188 8.08 16.82 -23.45
N LYS A 189 6.95 16.14 -23.20
CA LYS A 189 6.69 14.79 -23.73
C LYS A 189 5.98 14.78 -25.09
N GLY A 190 5.40 15.91 -25.50
CA GLY A 190 4.64 16.02 -26.73
C GLY A 190 3.44 15.07 -26.79
N ARG A 191 3.19 14.47 -27.96
CA ARG A 191 2.03 13.58 -28.22
C ARG A 191 2.03 12.26 -27.44
N LYS A 192 3.09 11.95 -26.69
CA LYS A 192 3.17 10.72 -25.88
C LYS A 192 2.39 10.79 -24.57
N ASP A 193 2.00 12.00 -24.14
CA ASP A 193 1.20 12.17 -22.94
C ASP A 193 -0.28 12.38 -23.27
N THR A 194 -1.17 11.93 -22.40
CA THR A 194 -2.61 12.03 -22.61
C THR A 194 -3.13 13.40 -22.18
N SER A 195 -3.77 14.14 -23.08
CA SER A 195 -4.34 15.46 -22.75
C SER A 195 -5.55 15.83 -23.59
N PHE A 196 -6.53 16.49 -22.99
CA PHE A 196 -7.68 17.07 -23.70
C PHE A 196 -7.37 18.43 -24.37
N ILE A 197 -6.12 18.89 -24.33
CA ILE A 197 -5.68 20.16 -24.94
C ILE A 197 -5.28 19.97 -26.42
N SER A 198 -5.05 18.73 -26.87
CA SER A 198 -4.78 18.48 -28.29
C SER A 198 -6.06 18.56 -29.13
N TRP A 199 -5.92 19.01 -30.38
CA TRP A 199 -7.02 19.19 -31.32
C TRP A 199 -7.90 17.92 -31.50
N ASP A 200 -7.36 16.72 -31.44
CA ASP A 200 -8.14 15.48 -31.54
C ASP A 200 -8.93 15.20 -30.26
N ARG A 201 -8.30 15.37 -29.10
CA ARG A 201 -8.90 15.01 -27.80
C ARG A 201 -9.78 16.10 -27.22
N GLN A 202 -9.60 17.35 -27.64
CA GLN A 202 -10.50 18.45 -27.32
C GLN A 202 -11.93 18.13 -27.82
N ASN A 203 -12.08 17.45 -28.97
CA ASN A 203 -13.41 17.03 -29.45
C ASN A 203 -14.09 16.08 -28.48
N LEU A 204 -13.36 15.10 -27.92
CA LEU A 204 -13.92 14.18 -26.94
C LEU A 204 -14.44 14.92 -25.69
N LEU A 205 -13.72 15.96 -25.24
CA LEU A 205 -14.18 16.80 -24.14
C LEU A 205 -15.45 17.58 -24.50
N ILE A 206 -15.48 18.20 -25.69
CA ILE A 206 -16.63 18.96 -26.19
C ILE A 206 -17.86 18.06 -26.33
N GLU A 207 -17.71 16.89 -26.94
CA GLU A 207 -18.76 15.89 -27.12
C GLU A 207 -19.31 15.44 -25.76
N SER A 208 -18.43 15.12 -24.80
CA SER A 208 -18.84 14.70 -23.45
C SER A 208 -19.65 15.80 -22.73
N VAL A 209 -19.21 17.06 -22.85
CA VAL A 209 -19.93 18.20 -22.26
C VAL A 209 -21.28 18.42 -22.96
N SER A 210 -21.31 18.31 -24.29
CA SER A 210 -22.52 18.45 -25.11
C SER A 210 -23.56 17.38 -24.79
N GLU A 211 -23.13 16.11 -24.68
CA GLU A 211 -23.98 14.98 -24.32
C GLU A 211 -24.59 15.19 -22.94
N TYR A 212 -23.79 15.59 -21.95
CA TYR A 212 -24.27 15.87 -20.60
C TYR A 212 -25.32 16.99 -20.59
N ILE A 213 -25.07 18.11 -21.28
CA ILE A 213 -26.04 19.22 -21.35
C ILE A 213 -27.34 18.78 -22.03
N SER A 214 -27.25 17.98 -23.10
CA SER A 214 -28.39 17.51 -23.87
C SER A 214 -29.37 16.65 -23.06
N GLN A 215 -28.87 15.91 -22.06
CA GLN A 215 -29.71 15.12 -21.15
C GLN A 215 -30.70 15.99 -20.35
N PHE A 216 -30.32 17.22 -20.00
CA PHE A 216 -31.17 18.14 -19.25
C PHE A 216 -32.11 18.95 -20.14
N THR A 217 -31.71 19.24 -21.38
CA THR A 217 -32.57 19.96 -22.33
C THR A 217 -33.67 19.06 -22.90
N ASN A 218 -33.40 17.76 -23.06
CA ASN A 218 -34.37 16.79 -23.60
C ASN A 218 -35.38 16.25 -22.56
N CYS A 219 -35.24 16.60 -21.27
CA CYS A 219 -36.23 16.29 -20.23
C CYS A 219 -37.29 17.40 -20.03
N SER A 220 -37.25 18.48 -20.82
CA SER A 220 -38.12 19.65 -20.65
C SER A 220 -39.06 19.89 -21.83
N ILE A 221 -39.70 18.83 -22.36
CA ILE A 221 -40.87 18.90 -23.26
C ILE A 221 -41.81 17.73 -22.94
#